data_AF-A0A7X8ARQ1-F1
#
_entry.id   AF-A0A7X8ARQ1-F1
#
_cell.length_a   1.000
_cell.length_b   1.000
_cell.length_c   1.000
_cell.angle_alpha   90.00
_cell.angle_beta   90.00
_cell.angle_gamma   90.00
#
_symmetry.space_group_name_H-M   'P 1'
#
loop_
_entity.id
_entity.type
_entity.pdbx_description
1 polymer ?
#
loop_
_entity_poly.entity_id
_entity_poly.type
_entity_poly.pdbx_seq_one_letter_code
_entity_poly.pdbx_strand_id
1 'polypeptide(L)'
;MRILELNIDSFGKLENYNLKFDQKLTIINEDNSFGKTTIAQFIKAMFFGMKTAKGKGKRLSLPRFKYLPWGKTTYGGNLTFVYNGRTYTVTRTFGESLSNDTIAVKDLARNVNIDELNGIKITRDNLGDIIFGVNSESFEKLNFIQQLEVLYSSDEKIHDDINVKLRGLFGHTTEDSDYTSAFNILDDAIKELSPGNQRRNSLYNKTDRELNATNNLVFEAENAVNLISENSDELVALKRQKAENDKLKTKLENDLKLVASKKILEKDLKDYNALNDEINNLNLQIEENKKLFAGNKVEDTNLVYLEELSTDLSAKESEFNKFKDEAQTEINSINAALTTLESTNVEVLFIKRAQKETSEKITKLENEV
;
A
#
# COMPACT_ATOMS: atom_id res chain seq x y z
N MET A 1 -26.81 51.38 -45.46
CA MET A 1 -25.62 51.91 -44.74
C MET A 1 -24.83 52.79 -45.70
N ARG A 2 -24.41 54.01 -45.29
CA ARG A 2 -23.58 54.92 -46.10
C ARG A 2 -22.61 55.72 -45.22
N ILE A 3 -21.34 55.78 -45.56
CA ILE A 3 -20.35 56.62 -44.87
C ILE A 3 -20.46 58.06 -45.40
N LEU A 4 -20.41 59.05 -44.51
CA LEU A 4 -20.47 60.48 -44.85
C LEU A 4 -19.10 61.14 -44.77
N GLU A 5 -18.37 60.87 -43.69
CA GLU A 5 -17.11 61.52 -43.39
C GLU A 5 -16.27 60.63 -42.47
N LEU A 6 -14.96 60.70 -42.61
CA LEU A 6 -14.01 60.20 -41.61
C LEU A 6 -13.04 61.30 -41.20
N ASN A 7 -12.64 61.26 -39.93
CA ASN A 7 -11.53 62.03 -39.39
C ASN A 7 -10.54 61.07 -38.73
N ILE A 8 -9.30 61.10 -39.18
CA ILE A 8 -8.20 60.33 -38.64
C ILE A 8 -7.35 61.28 -37.82
N ASP A 9 -7.38 61.14 -36.50
CA ASP A 9 -6.47 61.87 -35.62
C ASP A 9 -5.05 61.35 -35.85
N SER A 10 -4.88 60.03 -35.81
CA SER A 10 -3.65 59.34 -36.22
C SER A 10 -3.93 57.86 -36.55
N PHE A 11 -3.45 57.36 -37.68
CA PHE A 11 -3.55 55.93 -38.06
C PHE A 11 -2.52 55.57 -39.13
N GLY A 12 -1.53 54.75 -38.78
CA GLY A 12 -0.36 54.50 -39.61
C GLY A 12 0.41 55.79 -39.86
N LYS A 13 0.49 56.22 -41.12
CA LYS A 13 1.13 57.48 -41.53
C LYS A 13 0.17 58.67 -41.68
N LEU A 14 -1.14 58.42 -41.57
CA LEU A 14 -2.14 59.47 -41.69
C LEU A 14 -2.30 60.14 -40.34
N GLU A 15 -2.10 61.44 -40.28
CA GLU A 15 -2.31 62.26 -39.08
C GLU A 15 -3.15 63.48 -39.45
N ASN A 16 -4.12 63.83 -38.60
CA ASN A 16 -5.05 64.95 -38.81
C ASN A 16 -5.68 64.99 -40.21
N TYR A 17 -6.12 63.83 -40.69
CA TYR A 17 -6.66 63.66 -42.04
C TYR A 17 -8.19 63.57 -42.03
N ASN A 18 -8.86 64.43 -42.79
CA ASN A 18 -10.31 64.40 -42.99
C ASN A 18 -10.62 64.01 -44.44
N LEU A 19 -11.63 63.16 -44.61
CA LEU A 19 -12.22 62.86 -45.91
C LEU A 19 -13.75 62.85 -45.82
N LYS A 20 -14.38 63.67 -46.66
CA LYS A 20 -15.83 63.63 -46.91
C LYS A 20 -16.14 62.79 -48.14
N PHE A 21 -17.11 61.90 -48.01
CA PHE A 21 -17.53 61.02 -49.10
C PHE A 21 -18.69 61.65 -49.87
N ASP A 22 -18.58 61.59 -51.20
CA ASP A 22 -19.70 61.87 -52.08
C ASP A 22 -20.78 60.79 -51.95
N GLN A 23 -22.04 61.16 -52.21
CA GLN A 23 -23.17 60.24 -52.12
C GLN A 23 -23.08 59.06 -53.09
N LYS A 24 -22.44 59.25 -54.25
CA LYS A 24 -22.34 58.25 -55.32
C LYS A 24 -20.98 57.58 -55.35
N LEU A 25 -19.94 58.34 -55.70
CA LEU A 25 -18.60 57.80 -55.93
C LEU A 25 -17.54 58.77 -55.43
N THR A 26 -16.67 58.29 -54.56
CA THR A 26 -15.50 59.03 -54.08
C THR A 26 -14.24 58.39 -54.67
N ILE A 27 -13.46 59.16 -55.43
CA ILE A 27 -12.19 58.70 -56.04
C ILE A 27 -11.03 59.35 -55.29
N ILE A 28 -10.13 58.52 -54.74
CA ILE A 28 -8.90 58.99 -54.08
C ILE A 28 -7.73 58.77 -55.06
N ASN A 29 -7.41 59.79 -55.85
CA ASN A 29 -6.33 59.74 -56.83
C ASN A 29 -5.05 60.42 -56.33
N GLU A 30 -4.34 59.70 -55.48
CA GLU A 30 -3.06 60.12 -54.90
C GLU A 30 -1.90 59.21 -55.34
N ASP A 31 -0.67 59.61 -55.06
CA ASP A 31 0.50 58.79 -55.37
C ASP A 31 0.51 57.45 -54.61
N ASN A 32 1.28 56.50 -55.15
CA ASN A 32 1.65 55.32 -54.39
C ASN A 32 2.29 55.75 -53.07
N SER A 33 1.97 55.04 -52.00
CA SER A 33 2.42 55.43 -50.65
C SER A 33 1.86 56.76 -50.16
N PHE A 34 0.72 57.23 -50.65
CA PHE A 34 -0.07 58.28 -49.95
C PHE A 34 -0.79 57.74 -48.70
N GLY A 35 -1.37 56.54 -48.80
CA GLY A 35 -2.11 55.93 -47.69
C GLY A 35 -3.50 55.40 -48.02
N LYS A 36 -3.82 55.20 -49.30
CA LYS A 36 -5.14 54.71 -49.75
C LYS A 36 -5.57 53.43 -49.03
N THR A 37 -4.70 52.42 -48.97
CA THR A 37 -4.97 51.16 -48.23
C THR A 37 -5.09 51.39 -46.72
N THR A 38 -4.42 52.41 -46.18
CA THR A 38 -4.51 52.81 -44.77
C THR A 38 -5.88 53.41 -44.45
N ILE A 39 -6.43 54.24 -45.33
CA ILE A 39 -7.81 54.79 -45.21
C ILE A 39 -8.82 53.64 -45.22
N ALA A 40 -8.66 52.71 -46.16
CA ALA A 40 -9.51 51.54 -46.27
C ALA A 40 -9.49 50.72 -44.97
N GLN A 41 -8.30 50.43 -44.43
CA GLN A 41 -8.16 49.72 -43.18
C GLN A 41 -8.72 50.50 -41.97
N PHE A 42 -8.59 51.82 -41.96
CA PHE A 42 -9.16 52.67 -40.92
C PHE A 42 -10.68 52.50 -40.86
N ILE A 43 -11.36 52.55 -42.00
CA ILE A 43 -12.82 52.34 -42.09
C ILE A 43 -13.20 50.97 -41.50
N LYS A 44 -12.48 49.91 -41.87
CA LYS A 44 -12.70 48.57 -41.31
C LYS A 44 -12.53 48.55 -39.78
N ALA A 45 -11.46 49.16 -39.28
CA ALA A 45 -11.18 49.24 -37.85
C ALA A 45 -12.26 50.05 -37.07
N MET A 46 -12.88 51.06 -37.70
CA MET A 46 -14.00 51.81 -37.10
C MET A 46 -15.23 50.95 -36.84
N PHE A 47 -15.50 49.95 -37.68
CA PHE A 47 -16.64 49.05 -37.49
C PHE A 47 -16.30 47.81 -36.65
N PHE A 48 -15.21 47.12 -36.94
CA PHE A 48 -14.91 45.82 -36.35
C PHE A 48 -13.80 45.84 -35.28
N GLY A 49 -13.19 46.99 -35.06
CA GLY A 49 -12.04 47.11 -34.17
C GLY A 49 -10.78 46.42 -34.71
N MET A 50 -9.78 46.32 -33.83
CA MET A 50 -8.47 45.76 -34.15
C MET A 50 -8.25 44.51 -33.29
N LYS A 51 -8.63 43.35 -33.82
CA LYS A 51 -8.44 42.05 -33.17
C LYS A 51 -6.94 41.72 -33.08
N THR A 52 -6.52 41.15 -31.95
CA THR A 52 -5.21 40.50 -31.84
C THR A 52 -5.30 39.13 -32.48
N ALA A 53 -4.35 38.77 -33.35
CA ALA A 53 -4.31 37.42 -33.92
C ALA A 53 -4.17 36.38 -32.79
N LYS A 54 -4.98 35.31 -32.85
CA LYS A 54 -4.82 34.13 -31.99
C LYS A 54 -3.65 33.31 -32.56
N GLY A 55 -2.44 33.46 -32.00
CA GLY A 55 -1.29 32.64 -32.37
C GLY A 55 0.07 33.29 -32.09
N LYS A 56 1.11 32.46 -31.90
CA LYS A 56 2.52 32.88 -31.72
C LYS A 56 3.14 33.31 -33.07
N GLY A 57 2.60 34.35 -33.69
CA GLY A 57 3.18 35.00 -34.88
C GLY A 57 4.08 36.18 -34.50
N LYS A 58 5.01 36.57 -35.39
CA LYS A 58 5.89 37.75 -35.20
C LYS A 58 5.04 38.97 -34.85
N ARG A 59 5.32 39.59 -33.69
CA ARG A 59 4.61 40.77 -33.13
C ARG A 59 4.37 41.91 -34.15
N LEU A 60 5.23 42.03 -35.17
CA LEU A 60 5.18 43.03 -36.23
C LEU A 60 4.13 42.77 -37.34
N SER A 61 3.62 41.54 -37.50
CA SER A 61 2.64 41.20 -38.54
C SER A 61 1.18 41.43 -38.10
N LEU A 62 0.97 41.81 -36.85
CA LEU A 62 -0.33 42.15 -36.30
C LEU A 62 -0.75 43.54 -36.81
N PRO A 63 -1.97 43.70 -37.37
CA PRO A 63 -2.48 44.99 -37.83
C PRO A 63 -2.33 46.11 -36.80
N ARG A 64 -2.50 45.80 -35.50
CA ARG A 64 -2.30 46.72 -34.38
C ARG A 64 -0.94 47.42 -34.39
N PHE A 65 0.15 46.69 -34.57
CA PHE A 65 1.49 47.29 -34.56
C PHE A 65 1.83 47.93 -35.91
N LYS A 66 1.22 47.47 -37.00
CA LYS A 66 1.40 48.04 -38.34
C LYS A 66 0.84 49.47 -38.45
N TYR A 67 -0.29 49.76 -37.78
CA TYR A 67 -0.97 51.06 -37.86
C TYR A 67 -0.78 51.95 -36.63
N LEU A 68 0.05 51.54 -35.67
CA LEU A 68 0.48 52.42 -34.58
C LEU A 68 1.49 53.45 -35.12
N PRO A 69 1.19 54.76 -35.09
CA PRO A 69 2.12 55.80 -35.50
C PRO A 69 3.38 55.82 -34.61
N TRP A 70 4.52 56.20 -35.17
CA TRP A 70 5.77 56.26 -34.41
C TRP A 70 5.69 57.33 -33.31
N GLY A 71 5.99 56.95 -32.06
CA GLY A 71 6.00 57.86 -30.92
C GLY A 71 4.63 58.19 -30.33
N LYS A 72 3.54 57.57 -30.78
CA LYS A 72 2.21 57.70 -30.16
C LYS A 72 1.84 56.43 -29.39
N THR A 73 1.20 56.61 -28.24
CA THR A 73 0.69 55.51 -27.40
C THR A 73 -0.77 55.16 -27.73
N THR A 74 -1.48 56.10 -28.36
CA THR A 74 -2.87 55.94 -28.81
C THR A 74 -3.05 56.52 -30.22
N TYR A 75 -3.97 55.95 -30.96
CA TYR A 75 -4.25 56.29 -32.35
C TYR A 75 -5.71 55.93 -32.66
N GLY A 76 -6.33 56.54 -33.66
CA GLY A 76 -7.76 56.42 -33.87
C GLY A 76 -8.35 57.63 -34.57
N GLY A 77 -9.64 57.83 -34.35
CA GLY A 77 -10.39 58.92 -34.96
C GLY A 77 -11.89 58.67 -34.88
N ASN A 78 -12.62 59.30 -35.78
CA ASN A 78 -14.07 59.17 -35.88
C ASN A 78 -14.55 58.93 -37.31
N LEU A 79 -15.72 58.33 -37.43
CA LEU A 79 -16.38 58.05 -38.70
C LEU A 79 -17.88 58.31 -38.55
N THR A 80 -18.42 59.13 -39.45
CA THR A 80 -19.83 59.48 -39.50
C THR A 80 -20.52 58.74 -40.62
N PHE A 81 -21.66 58.11 -40.33
CA PHE A 81 -22.39 57.27 -41.27
C PHE A 81 -23.90 57.31 -41.07
N VAL A 82 -24.65 56.90 -42.09
CA VAL A 82 -26.10 56.75 -42.08
C VAL A 82 -26.49 55.29 -42.04
N TYR A 83 -27.29 54.92 -41.05
CA TYR A 83 -27.83 53.58 -40.85
C TYR A 83 -29.32 53.67 -40.48
N ASN A 84 -30.17 52.90 -41.16
CA ASN A 84 -31.64 52.93 -41.00
C ASN A 84 -32.24 54.34 -40.99
N GLY A 85 -31.77 55.20 -41.89
CA GLY A 85 -32.26 56.59 -42.03
C GLY A 85 -31.76 57.57 -40.97
N ARG A 86 -30.94 57.14 -40.01
CA ARG A 86 -30.36 57.98 -38.96
C ARG A 86 -28.86 58.12 -39.11
N THR A 87 -28.32 59.25 -38.65
CA THR A 87 -26.89 59.55 -38.73
C THR A 87 -26.22 59.30 -37.39
N TYR A 88 -25.11 58.58 -37.42
CA TYR A 88 -24.32 58.23 -36.26
C TYR A 88 -22.86 58.60 -36.48
N THR A 89 -22.16 58.97 -35.41
CA THR A 89 -20.70 59.07 -35.40
C THR A 89 -20.16 58.02 -34.46
N VAL A 90 -19.29 57.14 -34.96
CA VAL A 90 -18.47 56.27 -34.13
C VAL A 90 -17.12 56.95 -33.90
N THR A 91 -16.71 57.02 -32.65
CA THR A 91 -15.37 57.45 -32.24
C THR A 91 -14.66 56.26 -31.62
N ARG A 92 -13.44 55.97 -32.09
CA ARG A 92 -12.60 54.90 -31.53
C ARG A 92 -11.19 55.40 -31.26
N THR A 93 -10.67 54.95 -30.13
CA THR A 93 -9.25 55.05 -29.79
C THR A 93 -8.70 53.65 -29.65
N PHE A 94 -7.52 53.40 -30.21
CA PHE A 94 -6.76 52.17 -30.11
C PHE A 94 -5.49 52.43 -29.30
N GLY A 95 -5.22 51.57 -28.32
CA GLY A 95 -3.99 51.61 -27.52
C GLY A 95 -3.02 50.48 -27.85
N GLU A 96 -2.02 50.28 -27.00
CA GLU A 96 -1.04 49.19 -27.14
C GLU A 96 -1.66 47.79 -27.00
N SER A 97 -2.71 47.67 -26.18
CA SER A 97 -3.43 46.41 -25.89
C SER A 97 -4.93 46.58 -26.14
N LEU A 98 -5.64 45.46 -26.25
CA LEU A 98 -7.10 45.45 -26.45
C LEU A 98 -7.86 46.18 -25.33
N SER A 99 -7.35 46.13 -24.10
CA SER A 99 -7.95 46.73 -22.91
C SER A 99 -7.98 48.26 -22.95
N ASN A 100 -7.09 48.86 -23.74
CA ASN A 100 -6.94 50.30 -23.83
C ASN A 100 -7.73 50.89 -25.00
N ASP A 101 -8.44 50.04 -25.76
CA ASP A 101 -9.25 50.50 -26.87
C ASP A 101 -10.62 50.95 -26.37
N THR A 102 -11.10 52.08 -26.89
CA THR A 102 -12.40 52.65 -26.55
C THR A 102 -13.28 52.75 -27.78
N ILE A 103 -14.59 52.72 -27.55
CA ILE A 103 -15.60 52.96 -28.57
C ILE A 103 -16.71 53.80 -27.95
N ALA A 104 -17.15 54.82 -28.68
CA ALA A 104 -18.34 55.58 -28.37
C ALA A 104 -19.14 55.79 -29.66
N VAL A 105 -20.45 55.58 -29.62
CA VAL A 105 -21.33 55.82 -30.75
C VAL A 105 -22.32 56.91 -30.36
N LYS A 106 -22.41 57.95 -31.18
CA LYS A 106 -23.27 59.11 -30.94
C LYS A 106 -24.37 59.17 -32.00
N ASP A 107 -25.62 59.25 -31.56
CA ASP A 107 -26.77 59.56 -32.43
C ASP A 107 -26.78 61.09 -32.65
N LEU A 108 -26.51 61.51 -33.89
CA LEU A 108 -26.40 62.93 -34.24
C LEU A 108 -27.76 63.66 -34.19
N ALA A 109 -28.86 62.96 -34.44
CA ALA A 109 -30.19 63.58 -34.41
C ALA A 109 -30.61 63.92 -32.98
N ARG A 110 -30.25 63.05 -32.02
CA ARG A 110 -30.54 63.26 -30.59
C ARG A 110 -29.43 63.96 -29.83
N ASN A 111 -28.23 64.00 -30.41
CA ASN A 111 -27.01 64.50 -29.79
C ASN A 111 -26.62 63.73 -28.49
N VAL A 112 -26.90 62.42 -28.43
CA VAL A 112 -26.64 61.57 -27.25
C VAL A 112 -25.77 60.36 -27.63
N ASN A 113 -24.91 59.94 -26.71
CA ASN A 113 -24.16 58.69 -26.85
C ASN A 113 -25.08 57.49 -26.59
N ILE A 114 -25.04 56.50 -27.47
CA ILE A 114 -25.81 55.28 -27.38
C ILE A 114 -24.90 54.11 -27.05
N ASP A 115 -25.35 53.26 -26.13
CA ASP A 115 -24.69 52.02 -25.76
C ASP A 115 -25.38 50.79 -26.36
N GLU A 116 -26.47 51.01 -27.11
CA GLU A 116 -27.29 49.95 -27.70
C GLU A 116 -27.74 50.36 -29.11
N LEU A 117 -27.68 49.42 -30.05
CA LEU A 117 -28.17 49.57 -31.41
C LEU A 117 -28.90 48.29 -31.84
N ASN A 118 -30.10 48.43 -32.40
CA ASN A 118 -30.97 47.30 -32.81
C ASN A 118 -31.27 46.27 -31.70
N GLY A 119 -31.43 46.67 -30.44
CA GLY A 119 -31.70 45.71 -29.36
C GLY A 119 -30.44 45.05 -28.78
N ILE A 120 -29.25 45.41 -29.27
CA ILE A 120 -27.98 44.77 -28.92
C ILE A 120 -27.03 45.80 -28.34
N LYS A 121 -26.46 45.48 -27.17
CA LYS A 121 -25.45 46.32 -26.53
C LYS A 121 -24.21 46.45 -27.41
N ILE A 122 -23.80 47.68 -27.67
CA ILE A 122 -22.59 48.01 -28.42
C ILE A 122 -21.40 47.66 -27.52
N THR A 123 -20.49 46.88 -28.09
CA THR A 123 -19.22 46.53 -27.48
C THR A 123 -18.10 46.88 -28.46
N ARG A 124 -16.87 46.69 -28.00
CA ARG A 124 -15.66 47.01 -28.73
C ARG A 124 -15.56 46.32 -30.09
N ASP A 125 -16.05 45.10 -30.24
CA ASP A 125 -15.79 44.28 -31.43
C ASP A 125 -17.06 43.94 -32.25
N ASN A 126 -18.25 44.35 -31.80
CA ASN A 126 -19.52 43.91 -32.42
C ASN A 126 -20.23 45.00 -33.25
N LEU A 127 -19.76 46.25 -33.28
CA LEU A 127 -20.48 47.33 -33.98
C LEU A 127 -20.70 47.00 -35.46
N GLY A 128 -19.67 46.49 -36.15
CA GLY A 128 -19.78 46.03 -37.53
C GLY A 128 -20.77 44.88 -37.69
N ASP A 129 -20.76 43.91 -36.77
CA ASP A 129 -21.69 42.78 -36.80
C ASP A 129 -23.16 43.25 -36.65
N ILE A 130 -23.42 44.26 -35.81
CA ILE A 130 -24.76 44.83 -35.63
C ILE A 130 -25.23 45.59 -36.88
N ILE A 131 -24.34 46.35 -37.51
CA ILE A 131 -24.68 47.21 -38.67
C ILE A 131 -24.82 46.39 -39.95
N PHE A 132 -23.88 45.49 -40.21
CA PHE A 132 -23.79 44.74 -41.47
C PHE A 132 -24.43 43.36 -41.38
N GLY A 133 -24.69 42.84 -40.17
CA GLY A 133 -25.25 41.51 -39.97
C GLY A 133 -24.28 40.37 -40.31
N VAL A 134 -23.01 40.68 -40.55
CA VAL A 134 -21.95 39.74 -40.91
C VAL A 134 -20.68 40.06 -40.14
N ASN A 135 -19.86 39.04 -39.88
CA ASN A 135 -18.61 39.22 -39.17
C ASN A 135 -17.54 39.94 -40.03
N SER A 136 -16.47 40.39 -39.38
CA SER A 136 -15.37 41.13 -40.04
C SER A 136 -14.74 40.40 -41.23
N GLU A 137 -14.69 39.06 -41.23
CA GLU A 137 -14.07 38.29 -42.31
C GLU A 137 -14.99 38.22 -43.53
N SER A 138 -16.28 38.01 -43.30
CA SER A 138 -17.31 38.06 -44.34
C SER A 138 -17.44 39.48 -44.92
N PHE A 139 -17.32 40.51 -44.08
CA PHE A 139 -17.34 41.91 -44.53
C PHE A 139 -16.19 42.22 -45.49
N GLU A 140 -15.00 41.67 -45.24
CA GLU A 140 -13.85 41.86 -46.14
C GLU A 140 -14.19 41.42 -47.57
N LYS A 141 -14.72 40.21 -47.68
CA LYS A 141 -14.98 39.59 -48.97
C LYS A 141 -16.16 40.21 -49.73
N LEU A 142 -17.10 40.87 -49.02
CA LEU A 142 -18.33 41.44 -49.61
C LEU A 142 -18.25 42.94 -49.92
N ASN A 143 -17.70 43.74 -49.00
CA ASN A 143 -17.77 45.20 -49.07
C ASN A 143 -16.38 45.86 -49.11
N PHE A 144 -15.29 45.09 -49.03
CA PHE A 144 -13.94 45.62 -48.90
C PHE A 144 -12.94 44.86 -49.77
N ILE A 145 -12.98 45.13 -51.08
CA ILE A 145 -12.10 44.45 -52.03
C ILE A 145 -10.67 44.98 -51.89
N GLN A 146 -9.76 44.14 -51.37
CA GLN A 146 -8.33 44.48 -51.31
C GLN A 146 -7.65 44.34 -52.68
N GLN A 147 -6.49 45.01 -52.83
CA GLN A 147 -5.75 45.19 -54.10
C GLN A 147 -5.39 43.89 -54.87
N LEU A 148 -5.53 42.70 -54.27
CA LEU A 148 -5.19 41.39 -54.88
C LEU A 148 -6.17 40.25 -54.54
N GLU A 149 -7.30 40.52 -53.87
CA GLU A 149 -8.19 39.48 -53.33
C GLU A 149 -9.10 38.80 -54.38
N VAL A 150 -9.16 39.35 -55.58
CA VAL A 150 -9.99 38.85 -56.69
C VAL A 150 -9.48 37.50 -57.26
N LEU A 151 -8.27 37.05 -56.90
CA LEU A 151 -7.62 35.91 -57.58
C LEU A 151 -7.68 34.54 -56.87
N TYR A 152 -8.09 34.43 -55.60
CA TYR A 152 -7.96 33.15 -54.86
C TYR A 152 -9.05 32.89 -53.82
N SER A 153 -10.30 32.69 -54.23
CA SER A 153 -11.32 32.10 -53.34
C SER A 153 -11.98 30.90 -54.00
N SER A 154 -11.23 29.79 -54.06
CA SER A 154 -11.71 28.45 -54.44
C SER A 154 -11.97 27.55 -53.22
N ASP A 155 -12.10 28.13 -52.02
CA ASP A 155 -12.32 27.37 -50.79
C ASP A 155 -13.82 27.31 -50.43
N GLU A 156 -14.44 26.15 -50.65
CA GLU A 156 -15.84 25.84 -50.32
C GLU A 156 -16.22 26.12 -48.86
N LYS A 157 -15.27 26.04 -47.91
CA LYS A 157 -15.50 26.23 -46.47
C LYS A 157 -15.72 27.68 -46.04
N ILE A 158 -15.42 28.64 -46.91
CA ILE A 158 -15.38 30.06 -46.56
C ILE A 158 -16.76 30.73 -46.66
N HIS A 159 -17.71 30.06 -47.30
CA HIS A 159 -19.04 30.59 -47.58
C HIS A 159 -20.10 30.24 -46.54
N ASP A 160 -19.78 29.51 -45.48
CA ASP A 160 -20.79 29.00 -44.55
C ASP A 160 -21.59 30.13 -43.86
N ASP A 161 -20.97 31.18 -43.33
CA ASP A 161 -21.70 32.27 -42.69
C ASP A 161 -22.56 33.09 -43.67
N ILE A 162 -22.04 33.31 -44.89
CA ILE A 162 -22.78 34.00 -45.96
C ILE A 162 -23.96 33.15 -46.41
N ASN A 163 -23.74 31.85 -46.61
CA ASN A 163 -24.76 30.88 -46.96
C ASN A 163 -25.79 30.71 -45.84
N VAL A 164 -25.39 30.76 -44.57
CA VAL A 164 -26.30 30.71 -43.41
C VAL A 164 -27.20 31.94 -43.38
N LYS A 165 -26.66 33.14 -43.64
CA LYS A 165 -27.46 34.36 -43.65
C LYS A 165 -28.32 34.51 -44.88
N LEU A 166 -27.83 34.12 -46.06
CA LEU A 166 -28.62 34.02 -47.28
C LEU A 166 -29.75 32.99 -47.10
N ARG A 167 -29.48 31.80 -46.53
CA ARG A 167 -30.52 30.83 -46.17
C ARG A 167 -31.55 31.42 -45.20
N GLY A 168 -31.11 32.15 -44.18
CA GLY A 168 -32.00 32.83 -43.24
C GLY A 168 -32.82 33.99 -43.84
N LEU A 169 -32.37 34.60 -44.94
CA LEU A 169 -33.09 35.65 -45.66
C LEU A 169 -34.05 35.09 -46.73
N PHE A 170 -33.72 33.94 -47.34
CA PHE A 170 -34.46 33.36 -48.46
C PHE A 170 -35.34 32.15 -48.09
N GLY A 171 -35.18 31.55 -46.92
CA GLY A 171 -35.93 30.35 -46.53
C GLY A 171 -36.37 30.37 -45.07
N HIS A 172 -37.68 30.49 -44.85
CA HIS A 172 -38.30 29.93 -43.66
C HIS A 172 -38.16 28.40 -43.71
N THR A 173 -37.07 27.85 -43.20
CA THR A 173 -36.98 26.45 -42.78
C THR A 173 -36.07 26.38 -41.55
N THR A 174 -36.68 26.41 -40.39
CA THR A 174 -36.08 26.11 -39.08
C THR A 174 -35.51 24.69 -38.98
N GLU A 175 -35.55 23.89 -40.05
CA GLU A 175 -35.21 22.46 -40.06
C GLU A 175 -33.76 22.17 -40.51
N ASP A 176 -33.05 23.12 -41.13
CA ASP A 176 -31.67 22.90 -41.61
C ASP A 176 -30.58 23.30 -40.58
N SER A 177 -30.94 23.95 -39.46
CA SER A 177 -30.00 24.29 -38.39
C SER A 177 -29.72 23.15 -37.41
N ASP A 178 -30.41 22.02 -37.55
CA ASP A 178 -30.30 20.89 -36.63
C ASP A 178 -29.19 19.91 -37.00
N TYR A 179 -28.63 19.95 -38.21
CA TYR A 179 -27.57 19.01 -38.59
C TYR A 179 -26.31 19.20 -37.74
N THR A 180 -25.82 20.42 -37.59
CA THR A 180 -24.60 20.69 -36.80
C THR A 180 -24.82 20.39 -35.32
N SER A 181 -26.02 20.70 -34.81
CA SER A 181 -26.42 20.41 -33.43
C SER A 181 -26.51 18.90 -33.19
N ALA A 182 -27.18 18.16 -34.07
CA ALA A 182 -27.29 16.70 -34.01
C ALA A 182 -25.93 16.03 -34.20
N PHE A 183 -25.10 16.53 -35.11
CA PHE A 183 -23.75 16.03 -35.33
C PHE A 183 -22.88 16.23 -34.08
N ASN A 184 -22.96 17.40 -33.42
CA ASN A 184 -22.23 17.64 -32.18
C ASN A 184 -22.70 16.74 -31.04
N ILE A 185 -24.02 16.49 -30.92
CA ILE A 185 -24.56 15.54 -29.93
C ILE A 185 -24.03 14.13 -30.19
N LEU A 186 -24.02 13.69 -31.45
CA LEU A 186 -23.49 12.38 -31.82
C LEU A 186 -21.98 12.29 -31.61
N ASP A 187 -21.23 13.33 -31.96
CA ASP A 187 -19.78 13.39 -31.76
C ASP A 187 -19.43 13.39 -30.26
N ASP A 188 -20.21 14.08 -29.42
CA ASP A 188 -20.04 14.07 -27.97
C ASP A 188 -20.41 12.70 -27.35
N ALA A 189 -21.46 12.04 -27.84
CA ALA A 189 -21.78 10.66 -27.43
C ALA A 189 -20.68 9.67 -27.83
N ILE A 190 -20.14 9.78 -29.06
CA ILE A 190 -19.00 8.98 -29.52
C ILE A 190 -17.78 9.22 -28.65
N LYS A 191 -17.49 10.49 -28.29
CA LYS A 191 -16.38 10.84 -27.40
C LYS A 191 -16.55 10.29 -25.98
N GLU A 192 -17.78 10.18 -25.47
CA GLU A 192 -18.03 9.58 -24.14
C GLU A 192 -17.89 8.06 -24.14
N LEU A 193 -18.28 7.41 -25.23
CA LEU A 193 -18.34 5.94 -25.34
C LEU A 193 -17.05 5.31 -25.92
N SER A 194 -16.16 6.10 -26.52
CA SER A 194 -14.95 5.58 -27.16
C SER A 194 -13.78 5.39 -26.19
N PRO A 195 -12.99 4.32 -26.33
CA PRO A 195 -11.74 4.14 -25.61
C PRO A 195 -10.72 5.18 -26.07
N GLY A 196 -10.14 5.94 -25.12
CA GLY A 196 -9.22 7.02 -25.46
C GLY A 196 -8.26 7.39 -24.34
N ASN A 197 -6.96 7.21 -24.59
CA ASN A 197 -5.89 7.49 -23.62
C ASN A 197 -5.80 8.95 -23.18
N GLN A 198 -6.28 9.90 -24.00
CA GLN A 198 -6.20 11.34 -23.70
C GLN A 198 -7.35 11.87 -22.84
N ARG A 199 -8.39 11.07 -22.55
CA ARG A 199 -9.60 11.54 -21.86
C ARG A 199 -9.94 10.68 -20.65
N ARG A 200 -9.17 10.85 -19.57
CA ARG A 200 -9.28 10.06 -18.31
C ARG A 200 -10.67 10.07 -17.64
N ASN A 201 -11.56 10.98 -18.01
CA ASN A 201 -12.90 11.18 -17.44
C ASN A 201 -14.06 10.76 -18.35
N SER A 202 -13.83 10.11 -19.49
CA SER A 202 -14.95 9.56 -20.29
C SER A 202 -15.68 8.45 -19.53
N LEU A 203 -16.98 8.28 -19.80
CA LEU A 203 -17.80 7.26 -19.15
C LEU A 203 -17.22 5.86 -19.33
N TYR A 204 -16.77 5.54 -20.56
CA TYR A 204 -16.09 4.28 -20.87
C TYR A 204 -14.87 4.02 -19.96
N ASN A 205 -13.98 5.01 -19.82
CA ASN A 205 -12.76 4.86 -19.01
C ASN A 205 -13.08 4.74 -17.51
N LYS A 206 -14.20 5.30 -17.05
CA LYS A 206 -14.67 5.14 -15.68
C LYS A 206 -15.20 3.73 -15.45
N THR A 207 -16.06 3.24 -16.34
CA THR A 207 -16.60 1.87 -16.26
C THR A 207 -15.51 0.82 -16.41
N ASP A 208 -14.51 1.05 -17.26
CA ASP A 208 -13.37 0.14 -17.42
C ASP A 208 -12.49 0.07 -16.16
N ARG A 209 -12.25 1.20 -15.49
CA ARG A 209 -11.56 1.21 -14.19
C ARG A 209 -12.36 0.51 -13.10
N GLU A 210 -13.66 0.76 -13.04
CA GLU A 210 -14.55 0.09 -12.08
C GLU A 210 -14.55 -1.42 -12.34
N LEU A 211 -14.68 -1.85 -13.59
CA LEU A 211 -14.59 -3.26 -14.00
C LEU A 211 -13.28 -3.90 -13.55
N ASN A 212 -12.15 -3.26 -13.85
CA ASN A 212 -10.83 -3.74 -13.46
C ASN A 212 -10.66 -3.81 -11.93
N ALA A 213 -11.20 -2.84 -11.19
CA ALA A 213 -11.21 -2.87 -9.72
C ALA A 213 -12.05 -4.04 -9.18
N THR A 214 -13.25 -4.27 -9.72
CA THR A 214 -14.05 -5.45 -9.35
C THR A 214 -13.36 -6.76 -9.70
N ASN A 215 -12.72 -6.87 -10.87
CA ASN A 215 -11.99 -8.08 -11.25
C ASN A 215 -10.83 -8.37 -10.30
N ASN A 216 -10.10 -7.34 -9.86
CA ASN A 216 -9.05 -7.49 -8.85
C ASN A 216 -9.61 -7.97 -7.50
N LEU A 217 -10.74 -7.42 -7.06
CA LEU A 217 -11.40 -7.86 -5.82
C LEU A 217 -11.88 -9.32 -5.91
N VAL A 218 -12.40 -9.75 -7.06
CA VAL A 218 -12.77 -11.15 -7.30
C VAL A 218 -11.54 -12.05 -7.21
N PHE A 219 -10.44 -11.66 -7.84
CA PHE A 219 -9.19 -12.41 -7.79
C PHE A 219 -8.62 -12.51 -6.36
N GLU A 220 -8.66 -11.43 -5.58
CA GLU A 220 -8.27 -11.44 -4.17
C GLU A 220 -9.17 -12.35 -3.33
N ALA A 221 -10.49 -12.33 -3.59
CA ALA A 221 -11.44 -13.20 -2.91
C ALA A 221 -11.20 -14.68 -3.25
N GLU A 222 -10.93 -15.02 -4.52
CA GLU A 222 -10.58 -16.38 -4.95
C GLU A 222 -9.30 -16.88 -4.27
N ASN A 223 -8.26 -16.04 -4.19
CA ASN A 223 -7.03 -16.38 -3.47
C ASN A 223 -7.28 -16.59 -1.97
N ALA A 224 -8.11 -15.74 -1.35
CA ALA A 224 -8.48 -15.90 0.06
C ALA A 224 -9.25 -17.21 0.30
N VAL A 225 -10.14 -17.62 -0.62
CA VAL A 225 -10.84 -18.91 -0.54
C VAL A 225 -9.86 -20.08 -0.62
N ASN A 226 -8.88 -20.03 -1.53
CA ASN A 226 -7.85 -21.07 -1.64
C ASN A 226 -7.01 -21.17 -0.35
N LEU A 227 -6.58 -20.04 0.21
CA LEU A 227 -5.86 -20.00 1.49
C LEU A 227 -6.71 -20.53 2.65
N ILE A 228 -8.01 -20.24 2.68
CA ILE A 228 -8.92 -20.79 3.71
C ILE A 228 -9.05 -22.30 3.54
N SER A 229 -9.16 -22.80 2.31
CA SER A 229 -9.18 -24.24 2.00
C SER A 229 -7.93 -24.93 2.53
N GLU A 230 -6.74 -24.45 2.16
CA GLU A 230 -5.45 -25.00 2.60
C GLU A 230 -5.33 -24.99 4.14
N ASN A 231 -5.62 -23.85 4.78
CA ASN A 231 -5.61 -23.75 6.24
C ASN A 231 -6.62 -24.71 6.88
N SER A 232 -7.79 -24.92 6.28
CA SER A 232 -8.80 -25.83 6.81
C SER A 232 -8.33 -27.29 6.75
N ASP A 233 -7.65 -27.68 5.68
CA ASP A 233 -7.06 -29.01 5.53
C ASP A 233 -5.93 -29.23 6.53
N GLU A 234 -5.05 -28.24 6.73
CA GLU A 234 -4.02 -28.28 7.77
C GLU A 234 -4.61 -28.41 9.16
N LEU A 235 -5.69 -27.68 9.46
CA LEU A 235 -6.38 -27.72 10.75
C LEU A 235 -7.00 -29.10 10.99
N VAL A 236 -7.54 -29.75 9.95
CA VAL A 236 -8.03 -31.13 10.04
C VAL A 236 -6.88 -32.10 10.31
N ALA A 237 -5.73 -31.94 9.65
CA ALA A 237 -4.54 -32.77 9.89
C ALA A 237 -4.00 -32.61 11.32
N LEU A 238 -3.87 -31.37 11.80
CA LEU A 238 -3.48 -31.04 13.18
C LEU A 238 -4.44 -31.62 14.21
N LYS A 239 -5.76 -31.56 13.97
CA LYS A 239 -6.76 -32.19 14.85
C LYS A 239 -6.59 -33.71 14.91
N ARG A 240 -6.28 -34.37 13.78
CA ARG A 240 -5.99 -35.82 13.76
C ARG A 240 -4.75 -36.15 14.56
N GLN A 241 -3.64 -35.42 14.36
CA GLN A 241 -2.42 -35.61 15.13
C GLN A 241 -2.64 -35.38 16.63
N LYS A 242 -3.39 -34.35 17.01
CA LYS A 242 -3.75 -34.10 18.41
C LYS A 242 -4.54 -35.29 19.00
N ALA A 243 -5.53 -35.82 18.27
CA ALA A 243 -6.29 -36.97 18.72
C ALA A 243 -5.43 -38.24 18.87
N GLU A 244 -4.44 -38.46 18.00
CA GLU A 244 -3.47 -39.55 18.16
C GLU A 244 -2.55 -39.34 19.36
N ASN A 245 -2.05 -38.13 19.57
CA ASN A 245 -1.24 -37.79 20.73
C ASN A 245 -2.03 -37.93 22.04
N ASP A 246 -3.29 -37.54 22.06
CA ASP A 246 -4.17 -37.74 23.22
C ASP A 246 -4.37 -39.24 23.50
N LYS A 247 -4.57 -40.07 22.45
CA LYS A 247 -4.60 -41.54 22.62
C LYS A 247 -3.29 -42.09 23.16
N LEU A 248 -2.15 -41.64 22.66
CA LEU A 248 -0.83 -42.08 23.16
C LEU A 248 -0.62 -41.64 24.61
N LYS A 249 -1.04 -40.43 24.97
CA LYS A 249 -0.98 -39.91 26.34
C LYS A 249 -1.82 -40.75 27.29
N THR A 250 -3.05 -41.08 26.93
CA THR A 250 -3.91 -41.95 27.77
C THR A 250 -3.32 -43.36 27.93
N LYS A 251 -2.71 -43.93 26.88
CA LYS A 251 -1.95 -45.18 26.99
C LYS A 251 -0.78 -45.06 27.96
N LEU A 252 0.02 -44.02 27.83
CA LEU A 252 1.18 -43.79 28.69
C LEU A 252 0.76 -43.57 30.16
N GLU A 253 -0.33 -42.86 30.40
CA GLU A 253 -0.89 -42.69 31.75
C GLU A 253 -1.37 -44.02 32.36
N ASN A 254 -1.95 -44.91 31.55
CA ASN A 254 -2.33 -46.24 32.00
C ASN A 254 -1.10 -47.13 32.26
N ASP A 255 -0.09 -47.07 31.39
CA ASP A 255 1.17 -47.80 31.57
C ASP A 255 1.89 -47.32 32.85
N LEU A 256 1.89 -46.01 33.12
CA LEU A 256 2.44 -45.46 34.38
C LEU A 256 1.70 -45.99 35.61
N LYS A 257 0.37 -46.11 35.56
CA LYS A 257 -0.41 -46.73 36.65
C LYS A 257 -0.02 -48.20 36.84
N LEU A 258 0.15 -48.96 35.75
CA LEU A 258 0.57 -50.36 35.81
C LEU A 258 1.99 -50.52 36.38
N VAL A 259 2.91 -49.63 36.00
CA VAL A 259 4.28 -49.62 36.56
C VAL A 259 4.25 -49.28 38.06
N ALA A 260 3.44 -48.32 38.47
CA ALA A 260 3.25 -48.00 39.88
C ALA A 260 2.70 -49.20 40.68
N SER A 261 1.67 -49.89 40.15
CA SER A 261 1.14 -51.10 40.79
C SER A 261 2.13 -52.24 40.80
N LYS A 262 2.92 -52.43 39.73
CA LYS A 262 3.98 -53.45 39.67
C LYS A 262 5.04 -53.19 40.74
N LYS A 263 5.45 -51.94 40.94
CA LYS A 263 6.42 -51.56 41.96
C LYS A 263 5.91 -51.81 43.38
N ILE A 264 4.61 -51.60 43.63
CA ILE A 264 3.96 -51.97 44.90
C ILE A 264 3.98 -53.48 45.08
N LEU A 265 3.58 -54.25 44.05
CA LEU A 265 3.57 -55.70 44.10
C LEU A 265 4.98 -56.31 44.28
N GLU A 266 6.01 -55.73 43.67
CA GLU A 266 7.41 -56.13 43.87
C GLU A 266 7.88 -55.88 45.32
N LYS A 267 7.39 -54.80 45.94
CA LYS A 267 7.64 -54.53 47.36
C LYS A 267 6.92 -55.57 48.22
N ASP A 268 5.64 -55.80 47.97
CA ASP A 268 4.84 -56.78 48.73
C ASP A 268 5.42 -58.20 48.59
N LEU A 269 5.95 -58.57 47.42
CA LEU A 269 6.65 -59.85 47.20
C LEU A 269 7.97 -59.94 47.99
N LYS A 270 8.74 -58.85 48.07
CA LYS A 270 9.93 -58.81 48.93
C LYS A 270 9.56 -58.97 50.39
N ASP A 271 8.54 -58.25 50.84
CA ASP A 271 8.07 -58.30 52.23
C ASP A 271 7.53 -59.71 52.56
N TYR A 272 6.80 -60.35 51.63
CA TYR A 272 6.32 -61.73 51.76
C TYR A 272 7.47 -62.75 51.82
N ASN A 273 8.49 -62.61 50.97
CA ASN A 273 9.65 -63.51 50.99
C ASN A 273 10.45 -63.35 52.29
N ALA A 274 10.65 -62.12 52.78
CA ALA A 274 11.30 -61.88 54.06
C ALA A 274 10.54 -62.52 55.23
N LEU A 275 9.20 -62.43 55.22
CA LEU A 275 8.36 -63.06 56.24
C LEU A 275 8.44 -64.60 56.16
N ASN A 276 8.51 -65.17 54.95
CA ASN A 276 8.71 -66.61 54.79
C ASN A 276 10.08 -67.06 55.29
N ASP A 277 11.14 -66.28 55.04
CA ASP A 277 12.46 -66.57 55.57
C ASP A 277 12.47 -66.51 57.11
N GLU A 278 11.74 -65.55 57.70
CA GLU A 278 11.55 -65.45 59.15
C GLU A 278 10.78 -66.64 59.72
N ILE A 279 9.69 -67.07 59.07
CA ILE A 279 8.94 -68.28 59.44
C ILE A 279 9.83 -69.52 59.36
N ASN A 280 10.65 -69.65 58.30
CA ASN A 280 11.58 -70.77 58.15
C ASN A 280 12.63 -70.77 59.26
N ASN A 281 13.16 -69.61 59.62
CA ASN A 281 14.14 -69.47 60.70
C ASN A 281 13.52 -69.78 62.07
N LEU A 282 12.31 -69.27 62.35
CA LEU A 282 11.54 -69.62 63.55
C LEU A 282 11.23 -71.11 63.61
N ASN A 283 10.88 -71.75 62.49
CA ASN A 283 10.65 -73.18 62.44
C ASN A 283 11.94 -73.98 62.69
N LEU A 284 13.09 -73.53 62.18
CA LEU A 284 14.40 -74.10 62.49
C LEU A 284 14.73 -73.97 63.98
N GLN A 285 14.50 -72.80 64.59
CA GLN A 285 14.68 -72.60 66.02
C GLN A 285 13.72 -73.46 66.85
N ILE A 286 12.48 -73.66 66.40
CA ILE A 286 11.54 -74.56 67.06
C ILE A 286 12.01 -76.02 66.93
N GLU A 287 12.54 -76.43 65.78
CA GLU A 287 13.13 -77.75 65.59
C GLU A 287 14.37 -77.97 66.47
N GLU A 288 15.26 -76.98 66.55
CA GLU A 288 16.45 -77.00 67.41
C GLU A 288 16.07 -77.04 68.88
N ASN A 289 15.12 -76.21 69.31
CA ASN A 289 14.59 -76.24 70.67
C ASN A 289 13.89 -77.58 70.97
N LYS A 290 13.15 -78.15 70.03
CA LYS A 290 12.55 -79.48 70.21
C LYS A 290 13.60 -80.61 70.30
N LYS A 291 14.76 -80.46 69.65
CA LYS A 291 15.89 -81.39 69.77
C LYS A 291 16.64 -81.22 71.10
N LEU A 292 16.80 -79.98 71.58
CA LEU A 292 17.37 -79.66 72.90
C LEU A 292 16.51 -80.21 74.04
N PHE A 293 15.19 -80.09 73.93
CA PHE A 293 14.23 -80.63 74.90
C PHE A 293 13.69 -81.99 74.46
N ALA A 294 14.58 -82.97 74.24
CA ALA A 294 14.26 -84.33 73.79
C ALA A 294 13.16 -85.03 74.64
N GLY A 295 11.90 -84.76 74.32
CA GLY A 295 10.73 -85.50 74.81
C GLY A 295 10.36 -85.40 76.30
N ASN A 296 10.98 -84.51 77.09
CA ASN A 296 10.67 -84.38 78.52
C ASN A 296 9.60 -83.31 78.80
N LYS A 297 8.55 -83.68 79.52
CA LYS A 297 7.58 -82.74 80.11
C LYS A 297 8.27 -81.90 81.19
N VAL A 298 8.02 -80.59 81.19
CA VAL A 298 8.67 -79.53 81.98
C VAL A 298 8.32 -79.56 83.48
N GLU A 299 7.91 -80.72 84.02
CA GLU A 299 7.33 -80.80 85.37
C GLU A 299 8.29 -81.28 86.47
N ASP A 300 9.52 -81.70 86.15
CA ASP A 300 10.51 -82.10 87.18
C ASP A 300 11.95 -81.74 86.79
N THR A 301 12.29 -80.44 86.75
CA THR A 301 13.67 -79.98 86.65
C THR A 301 14.05 -79.07 87.82
N ASN A 302 14.93 -79.58 88.67
CA ASN A 302 15.41 -78.95 89.89
C ASN A 302 16.31 -77.75 89.56
N LEU A 303 15.75 -76.54 89.65
CA LEU A 303 16.34 -75.23 89.30
C LEU A 303 17.74 -74.99 89.88
N VAL A 304 18.07 -75.60 91.03
CA VAL A 304 19.36 -75.41 91.71
C VAL A 304 20.53 -76.02 90.90
N TYR A 305 20.32 -77.11 90.18
CA TYR A 305 21.38 -77.75 89.39
C TYR A 305 21.72 -76.97 88.11
N LEU A 306 20.75 -76.25 87.54
CA LEU A 306 20.97 -75.44 86.33
C LEU A 306 21.65 -74.10 86.64
N GLU A 307 21.43 -73.52 87.82
CA GLU A 307 22.18 -72.33 88.25
C GLU A 307 23.65 -72.66 88.53
N GLU A 308 23.95 -73.77 89.22
CA GLU A 308 25.35 -74.21 89.41
C GLU A 308 26.05 -74.46 88.07
N LEU A 309 25.39 -75.15 87.13
CA LEU A 309 25.95 -75.40 85.80
C LEU A 309 26.13 -74.12 84.97
N SER A 310 25.22 -73.15 85.10
CA SER A 310 25.33 -71.84 84.44
C SER A 310 26.51 -71.03 84.99
N THR A 311 26.75 -71.08 86.30
CA THR A 311 27.90 -70.39 86.91
C THR A 311 29.23 -71.03 86.49
N ASP A 312 29.27 -72.37 86.37
CA ASP A 312 30.48 -73.10 85.97
C ASP A 312 30.78 -72.91 84.47
N LEU A 313 29.74 -72.85 83.62
CA LEU A 313 29.88 -72.51 82.20
C LEU A 313 30.34 -71.07 81.99
N SER A 314 29.78 -70.11 82.73
CA SER A 314 30.23 -68.71 82.66
C SER A 314 31.69 -68.54 83.10
N ALA A 315 32.13 -69.30 84.11
CA ALA A 315 33.54 -69.31 84.53
C ALA A 315 34.47 -69.87 83.44
N LYS A 316 34.09 -70.98 82.79
CA LYS A 316 34.84 -71.54 81.65
C LYS A 316 34.85 -70.62 80.44
N GLU A 317 33.75 -69.94 80.15
CA GLU A 317 33.64 -68.99 79.04
C GLU A 317 34.51 -67.75 79.29
N SER A 318 34.62 -67.30 80.54
CA SER A 318 35.55 -66.24 80.93
C SER A 318 37.02 -66.67 80.83
N GLU A 319 37.37 -67.92 81.19
CA GLU A 319 38.73 -68.44 81.00
C GLU A 319 39.08 -68.60 79.51
N PHE A 320 38.13 -69.07 78.69
CA PHE A 320 38.32 -69.22 77.25
C PHE A 320 38.51 -67.87 76.56
N ASN A 321 37.72 -66.85 76.90
CA ASN A 321 37.90 -65.51 76.35
C ASN A 321 39.24 -64.89 76.77
N LYS A 322 39.70 -65.15 78.01
CA LYS A 322 41.01 -64.69 78.45
C LYS A 322 42.15 -65.37 77.68
N PHE A 323 42.03 -66.67 77.44
CA PHE A 323 42.98 -67.42 76.59
C PHE A 323 42.98 -66.91 75.14
N LYS A 324 41.80 -66.59 74.59
CA LYS A 324 41.65 -66.05 73.24
C LYS A 324 42.31 -64.68 73.12
N ASP A 325 42.13 -63.80 74.10
CA ASP A 325 42.76 -62.49 74.12
C ASP A 325 44.30 -62.62 74.24
N GLU A 326 44.80 -63.51 75.09
CA GLU A 326 46.24 -63.79 75.21
C GLU A 326 46.82 -64.31 73.89
N ALA A 327 46.18 -65.28 73.25
CA ALA A 327 46.61 -65.81 71.95
C ALA A 327 46.55 -64.75 70.84
N GLN A 328 45.56 -63.87 70.85
CA GLN A 328 45.46 -62.77 69.89
C GLN A 328 46.57 -61.74 70.11
N THR A 329 46.96 -61.48 71.36
CA THR A 329 48.12 -60.61 71.66
C THR A 329 49.45 -61.23 71.20
N GLU A 330 49.63 -62.55 71.31
CA GLU A 330 50.78 -63.26 70.73
C GLU A 330 50.79 -63.19 69.20
N ILE A 331 49.64 -63.40 68.55
CA ILE A 331 49.54 -63.27 67.09
C ILE A 331 49.88 -61.83 66.65
N ASN A 332 49.42 -60.82 67.38
CA ASN A 332 49.70 -59.43 67.07
C ASN A 332 51.19 -59.08 67.29
N SER A 333 51.84 -59.64 68.32
CA SER A 333 53.29 -59.43 68.54
C SER A 333 54.14 -60.14 67.47
N ILE A 334 53.73 -61.33 67.05
CA ILE A 334 54.34 -62.07 65.94
C ILE A 334 54.18 -61.30 64.62
N ASN A 335 52.99 -60.76 64.34
CA ASN A 335 52.75 -59.93 63.17
C ASN A 335 53.57 -58.63 63.19
N ALA A 336 53.74 -58.01 64.36
CA ALA A 336 54.59 -56.84 64.52
C ALA A 336 56.08 -57.14 64.25
N ALA A 337 56.59 -58.29 64.69
CA ALA A 337 57.94 -58.76 64.38
C ALA A 337 58.11 -59.10 62.88
N LEU A 338 57.05 -59.60 62.23
CA LEU A 338 57.00 -59.87 60.79
C LEU A 338 57.07 -58.59 59.95
N THR A 339 56.53 -57.47 60.45
CA THR A 339 56.59 -56.16 59.76
C THR A 339 57.94 -55.44 59.85
N THR A 340 58.83 -55.83 60.78
CA THR A 340 60.19 -55.25 60.90
C THR A 340 61.28 -55.98 60.09
N LEU A 341 60.96 -57.13 59.49
CA LEU A 341 61.87 -57.91 58.66
C LEU A 341 61.61 -57.63 57.17
N GLU A 342 62.23 -56.57 56.65
CA GLU A 342 62.31 -56.33 55.21
C GLU A 342 63.14 -57.42 54.53
N SER A 343 62.44 -58.27 53.78
CA SER A 343 62.92 -59.09 52.67
C SER A 343 64.41 -59.44 52.67
N THR A 344 64.79 -60.49 53.40
CA THR A 344 65.41 -61.71 52.85
C THR A 344 65.86 -62.67 53.97
N ASN A 345 65.75 -63.97 53.68
CA ASN A 345 66.30 -65.13 54.39
C ASN A 345 65.59 -65.70 55.63
N VAL A 346 65.06 -66.92 55.41
CA VAL A 346 64.83 -68.07 56.32
C VAL A 346 63.96 -67.87 57.58
N GLU A 347 64.01 -66.74 58.28
CA GLU A 347 63.24 -66.50 59.51
C GLU A 347 61.74 -66.30 59.23
N VAL A 348 61.38 -65.68 58.10
CA VAL A 348 59.97 -65.47 57.68
C VAL A 348 59.22 -66.80 57.49
N LEU A 349 59.91 -67.87 57.05
CA LEU A 349 59.31 -69.19 56.90
C LEU A 349 59.05 -69.87 58.26
N PHE A 350 59.94 -69.67 59.24
CA PHE A 350 59.77 -70.23 60.57
C PHE A 350 58.59 -69.56 61.30
N ILE A 351 58.49 -68.24 61.17
CA ILE A 351 57.41 -67.47 61.80
C ILE A 351 56.06 -67.80 61.16
N LYS A 352 55.95 -67.90 59.82
CA LYS A 352 54.72 -68.35 59.15
C LYS A 352 54.29 -69.76 59.58
N ARG A 353 55.25 -70.65 59.85
CA ARG A 353 54.95 -72.02 60.31
C ARG A 353 54.44 -72.02 61.75
N ALA A 354 55.07 -71.26 62.64
CA ALA A 354 54.61 -71.09 64.02
C ALA A 354 53.20 -70.47 64.09
N GLN A 355 52.93 -69.47 63.24
CA GLN A 355 51.62 -68.80 63.15
C GLN A 355 50.52 -69.75 62.64
N LYS A 356 50.87 -70.64 61.71
CA LYS A 356 49.97 -71.70 61.23
C LYS A 356 49.68 -72.74 62.33
N GLU A 357 50.68 -73.16 63.10
CA GLU A 357 50.47 -74.10 64.21
C GLU A 357 49.62 -73.51 65.35
N THR A 358 49.79 -72.23 65.66
CA THR A 358 48.94 -71.56 66.66
C THR A 358 47.50 -71.41 66.16
N SER A 359 47.29 -71.00 64.91
CA SER A 359 45.94 -70.91 64.33
C SER A 359 45.25 -72.27 64.21
N GLU A 360 45.98 -73.34 63.90
CA GLU A 360 45.45 -74.71 63.92
C GLU A 360 45.11 -75.19 65.34
N LYS A 361 45.89 -74.81 66.37
CA LYS A 361 45.53 -75.11 67.77
C LYS A 361 44.29 -74.36 68.24
N ILE A 362 44.15 -73.08 67.88
CA ILE A 362 42.96 -72.28 68.20
C ILE A 362 41.72 -72.89 67.55
N THR A 363 41.78 -73.23 66.26
CA THR A 363 40.66 -73.89 65.57
C THR A 363 40.35 -75.28 66.11
N LYS A 364 41.34 -76.01 66.63
CA LYS A 364 41.07 -77.29 67.31
C LYS A 364 40.34 -77.10 68.64
N LEU A 365 40.72 -76.10 69.42
CA LEU A 365 40.06 -75.77 70.69
C LEU A 365 38.65 -75.20 70.48
N GLU A 366 38.42 -74.39 69.43
CA GLU A 366 37.08 -73.91 69.03
C GLU A 366 36.14 -75.03 68.57
N ASN A 367 36.66 -76.22 68.25
CA ASN A 367 35.85 -77.40 67.89
C ASN A 367 35.70 -78.41 69.05
N GLU A 368 36.36 -78.20 70.18
CA GLU A 368 36.29 -79.06 71.38
C GLU A 368 35.51 -78.42 72.56
N VAL A 369 35.10 -77.15 72.44
CA VAL A 369 34.09 -76.47 73.27
C VAL A 369 32.77 -76.47 72.51
#